data_AF-A0A1D1ZVF7-F1
#
_entry.id   AF-A0A1D1ZVF7-F1
#
_cell.length_a   1.000
_cell.length_b   1.000
_cell.length_c   1.000
_cell.angle_alpha   90.00
_cell.angle_beta   90.00
_cell.angle_gamma   90.00
#
_symmetry.space_group_name_H-M   'P 1'
#
loop_
_entity.id
_entity.type
_entity.pdbx_description
1 polymer ?
#
loop_
_entity_poly.entity_id
_entity_poly.type
_entity_poly.pdbx_seq_one_letter_code
_entity_poly.pdbx_strand_id
1 'polypeptide(L)'
;MAARGGGLVVNIGSVSAWLATPYAGAYSASKAALHALSDSLRLELRPFNIQVTTVTAGAITSSFSNNAEAGQSGERYERPGSLYRAHAPSIRARARMSQNSKGVQPASQVAARIAGVINAATAPGAKPPPAWFLAAGGALKLWVLGLLQKVLGRALDSTIAGQFGLA
;
A
#
# COMPACT_ATOMS: atom_id res chain seq x y z
N MET A 1 -5.98 -21.89 -13.01
CA MET A 1 -6.58 -22.18 -11.69
C MET A 1 -7.97 -22.76 -11.83
N ALA A 2 -8.90 -22.09 -12.53
CA ALA A 2 -10.25 -22.61 -12.76
C ALA A 2 -10.25 -24.04 -13.36
N ALA A 3 -9.50 -24.26 -14.46
CA ALA A 3 -9.34 -25.59 -15.05
C ALA A 3 -8.67 -26.64 -14.15
N ARG A 4 -8.05 -26.23 -13.02
CA ARG A 4 -7.44 -27.10 -12.01
C ARG A 4 -8.30 -27.26 -10.75
N GLY A 5 -9.54 -26.78 -10.77
CA GLY A 5 -10.50 -26.91 -9.67
C GLY A 5 -10.44 -25.83 -8.58
N GLY A 6 -9.62 -24.78 -8.75
CA GLY A 6 -9.58 -23.64 -7.83
C GLY A 6 -8.18 -23.07 -7.60
N GLY A 7 -8.07 -22.15 -6.64
CA GLY A 7 -6.79 -21.57 -6.22
C GLY A 7 -6.93 -20.37 -5.30
N LEU A 8 -5.80 -19.77 -4.97
CA LEU A 8 -5.71 -18.55 -4.15
C LEU A 8 -4.86 -17.51 -4.86
N VAL A 9 -5.41 -16.31 -5.06
CA VAL A 9 -4.69 -15.10 -5.47
C VAL A 9 -4.40 -14.25 -4.25
N VAL A 10 -3.13 -13.88 -4.07
CA VAL A 10 -2.69 -12.98 -3.00
C VAL A 10 -2.11 -11.71 -3.63
N ASN A 11 -2.84 -10.61 -3.56
CA ASN A 11 -2.40 -9.33 -4.12
C ASN A 11 -1.67 -8.50 -3.07
N ILE A 12 -0.46 -8.02 -3.41
CA ILE A 12 0.30 -7.12 -2.53
C ILE A 12 -0.14 -5.67 -2.73
N GLY A 13 -1.12 -5.28 -1.92
CA GLY A 13 -1.62 -3.91 -1.80
C GLY A 13 -0.74 -3.03 -0.91
N SER A 14 -1.28 -1.88 -0.52
CA SER A 14 -0.58 -0.90 0.33
C SER A 14 -1.59 -0.12 1.15
N VAL A 15 -1.18 0.34 2.33
CA VAL A 15 -1.98 1.29 3.11
C VAL A 15 -2.17 2.63 2.40
N SER A 16 -1.33 2.95 1.41
CA SER A 16 -1.49 4.12 0.53
C SER A 16 -2.72 4.05 -0.40
N ALA A 17 -3.42 2.90 -0.46
CA ALA A 17 -4.74 2.79 -1.08
C ALA A 17 -5.85 3.44 -0.22
N TRP A 18 -5.62 3.55 1.09
CA TRP A 18 -6.58 4.10 2.06
C TRP A 18 -6.29 5.56 2.41
N LEU A 19 -5.00 5.89 2.57
CA LEU A 19 -4.53 7.24 2.83
C LEU A 19 -3.62 7.69 1.70
N ALA A 20 -4.11 8.58 0.85
CA ALA A 20 -3.29 9.24 -0.16
C ALA A 20 -2.36 10.25 0.52
N THR A 21 -1.12 10.33 0.02
CA THR A 21 -0.12 11.27 0.54
C THR A 21 0.48 12.08 -0.59
N PRO A 22 0.83 13.35 -0.36
CA PRO A 22 1.50 14.17 -1.37
C PRO A 22 2.74 13.50 -1.96
N TYR A 23 3.06 13.84 -3.22
CA TYR A 23 4.17 13.32 -4.01
C TYR A 23 4.11 11.81 -4.33
N ALA A 24 3.07 11.10 -3.89
CA ALA A 24 2.86 9.68 -4.18
C ALA A 24 1.50 9.42 -4.86
N GLY A 25 0.90 10.42 -5.51
CA GLY A 25 -0.46 10.35 -6.07
C GLY A 25 -0.66 9.18 -7.04
N ALA A 26 0.21 9.03 -8.05
CA ALA A 26 0.14 7.92 -9.00
C ALA A 26 0.27 6.54 -8.33
N TYR A 27 1.17 6.44 -7.34
CA TYR A 27 1.34 5.22 -6.54
C TYR A 27 0.07 4.91 -5.72
N SER A 28 -0.45 5.89 -4.97
CA SER A 28 -1.70 5.75 -4.21
C SER A 28 -2.88 5.35 -5.09
N ALA A 29 -3.04 6.00 -6.24
CA ALA A 29 -4.08 5.66 -7.22
C ALA A 29 -3.94 4.22 -7.72
N SER A 30 -2.73 3.79 -8.11
CA SER A 30 -2.48 2.42 -8.57
C SER A 30 -2.81 1.36 -7.50
N LYS A 31 -2.51 1.65 -6.23
CA LYS A 31 -2.80 0.72 -5.13
C LYS A 31 -4.28 0.72 -4.73
N ALA A 32 -4.97 1.86 -4.84
CA ALA A 32 -6.42 1.93 -4.69
C ALA A 32 -7.14 1.14 -5.81
N ALA A 33 -6.69 1.30 -7.07
CA ALA A 33 -7.21 0.53 -8.20
C ALA A 33 -6.98 -0.98 -8.01
N LEU A 34 -5.81 -1.39 -7.53
CA LEU A 34 -5.54 -2.79 -7.19
C LEU A 34 -6.49 -3.31 -6.10
N HIS A 35 -6.80 -2.52 -5.07
CA HIS A 35 -7.74 -2.92 -4.02
C HIS A 35 -9.15 -3.13 -4.60
N ALA A 36 -9.65 -2.18 -5.40
CA ALA A 36 -10.95 -2.29 -6.05
C ALA A 36 -11.02 -3.47 -7.04
N LEU A 37 -9.95 -3.70 -7.80
CA LEU A 37 -9.84 -4.86 -8.69
C LEU A 37 -9.88 -6.17 -7.90
N SER A 38 -9.13 -6.27 -6.80
CA SER A 38 -9.15 -7.47 -5.94
C SER A 38 -10.54 -7.75 -5.38
N ASP A 39 -11.28 -6.72 -4.96
CA ASP A 39 -12.64 -6.89 -4.45
C ASP A 39 -13.59 -7.40 -5.53
N SER A 40 -13.48 -6.88 -6.75
CA SER A 40 -14.27 -7.34 -7.89
C SER A 40 -13.93 -8.80 -8.24
N LEU A 41 -12.64 -9.12 -8.38
CA LEU A 41 -12.16 -10.47 -8.67
C LEU A 41 -12.59 -11.47 -7.59
N ARG A 42 -12.63 -11.08 -6.32
CA ARG A 42 -13.09 -11.96 -5.22
C ARG A 42 -14.55 -12.40 -5.41
N LEU A 43 -15.39 -11.53 -5.97
CA LEU A 43 -16.80 -11.82 -6.26
C LEU A 43 -16.93 -12.61 -7.56
N GLU A 44 -16.29 -12.14 -8.62
CA GLU A 44 -16.35 -12.74 -9.97
C GLU A 44 -15.76 -14.15 -10.03
N LEU A 45 -14.70 -14.41 -9.26
CA LEU A 45 -14.00 -15.69 -9.31
C LEU A 45 -14.51 -16.75 -8.32
N ARG A 46 -15.46 -16.37 -7.45
CA ARG A 46 -16.08 -17.27 -6.47
C ARG A 46 -16.69 -18.54 -7.10
N PRO A 47 -17.42 -18.49 -8.24
CA PRO A 47 -17.97 -19.69 -8.88
C PRO A 47 -16.91 -20.69 -9.34
N PHE A 48 -15.66 -20.26 -9.51
CA PHE A 48 -14.55 -21.10 -9.99
C PHE A 48 -13.68 -21.64 -8.85
N ASN A 49 -14.14 -21.53 -7.59
CA ASN A 49 -13.39 -21.92 -6.40
C ASN A 49 -12.02 -21.21 -6.31
N ILE A 50 -11.96 -19.96 -6.78
CA ILE A 50 -10.75 -19.14 -6.71
C ILE A 50 -10.98 -18.07 -5.66
N GLN A 51 -10.18 -18.13 -4.60
CA GLN A 51 -10.18 -17.14 -3.53
C GLN A 51 -9.22 -16.00 -3.88
N VAL A 52 -9.55 -14.79 -3.44
CA VAL A 52 -8.71 -13.60 -3.61
C VAL A 52 -8.58 -12.91 -2.27
N THR A 53 -7.35 -12.63 -1.85
CA THR A 53 -7.06 -11.84 -0.65
C THR A 53 -6.04 -10.74 -0.97
N THR A 54 -6.19 -9.58 -0.35
CA THR A 54 -5.28 -8.44 -0.52
C THR A 54 -4.49 -8.16 0.75
N VAL A 55 -3.18 -8.16 0.63
CA VAL A 55 -2.27 -7.71 1.69
C VAL A 55 -2.25 -6.19 1.70
N THR A 56 -2.67 -5.55 2.77
CA THR A 56 -2.52 -4.10 2.96
C THR A 56 -1.21 -3.83 3.70
N ALA A 57 -0.14 -3.69 2.94
CA ALA A 57 1.20 -3.51 3.49
C ALA A 57 1.44 -2.07 4.00
N GLY A 58 2.05 -1.97 5.18
CA GLY A 58 2.69 -0.77 5.70
C GLY A 58 4.18 -0.70 5.37
N ALA A 59 4.98 -0.18 6.29
CA ALA A 59 6.42 -0.03 6.14
C ALA A 59 7.16 -1.37 6.21
N ILE A 60 7.90 -1.72 5.14
CA ILE A 60 8.70 -2.93 4.99
C ILE A 60 10.13 -2.57 4.60
N THR A 61 11.11 -3.10 5.33
CA THR A 61 12.54 -3.01 4.98
C THR A 61 12.77 -3.69 3.64
N SER A 62 13.05 -2.92 2.60
CA SER A 62 13.24 -3.43 1.23
C SER A 62 13.92 -2.39 0.34
N SER A 63 14.34 -2.80 -0.85
CA SER A 63 14.89 -1.89 -1.87
C SER A 63 13.83 -0.99 -2.54
N PHE A 64 12.59 -0.96 -2.03
CA PHE A 64 11.50 -0.15 -2.59
C PHE A 64 11.85 1.33 -2.69
N SER A 65 12.48 1.91 -1.65
CA SER A 65 12.85 3.32 -1.69
C SER A 65 13.98 3.63 -2.67
N ASN A 66 14.89 2.69 -2.91
CA ASN A 66 15.93 2.85 -3.94
C ASN A 66 15.27 3.03 -5.33
N ASN A 67 14.26 2.21 -5.62
CA ASN A 67 13.49 2.32 -6.87
C ASN A 67 12.62 3.58 -6.91
N ALA A 68 12.02 3.96 -5.77
CA ALA A 68 11.21 5.16 -5.67
C ALA A 68 12.04 6.43 -5.89
N GLU A 69 13.29 6.46 -5.44
CA GLU A 69 14.24 7.54 -5.68
C GLU A 69 14.73 7.55 -7.13
N ALA A 70 15.11 6.40 -7.68
CA ALA A 70 15.55 6.28 -9.06
C ALA A 70 14.46 6.74 -10.06
N GLY A 71 13.19 6.37 -9.82
CA GLY A 71 12.06 6.80 -10.64
C GLY A 71 11.65 8.27 -10.45
N GLN A 72 12.10 8.90 -9.37
CA GLN A 72 11.96 10.32 -9.05
C GLN A 72 13.28 11.06 -9.30
N SER A 73 13.96 10.75 -10.41
CA SER A 73 15.19 11.45 -10.79
C SER A 73 15.00 12.96 -10.63
N GLY A 74 15.94 13.60 -9.93
CA GLY A 74 15.89 15.04 -9.62
C GLY A 74 15.65 15.90 -10.86
N GLU A 75 16.01 15.41 -12.04
CA GLU A 75 15.71 16.01 -13.35
C GLU A 75 14.24 16.41 -13.55
N ARG A 76 13.27 15.72 -12.93
CA ARG A 76 11.84 16.06 -13.11
C ARG A 76 11.39 17.27 -12.31
N TYR A 77 11.76 17.38 -11.03
CA TYR A 77 11.28 18.44 -10.14
C TYR A 77 12.36 19.44 -9.70
N GLU A 78 13.64 19.13 -9.88
CA GLU A 78 14.76 20.02 -9.52
C GLU A 78 15.26 20.86 -10.71
N ARG A 79 14.72 20.63 -11.92
CA ARG A 79 15.04 21.42 -13.11
C ARG A 79 14.78 22.93 -12.91
N PRO A 80 15.56 23.82 -13.54
CA PRO A 80 15.28 25.25 -13.55
C PRO A 80 13.85 25.54 -13.99
N GLY A 81 13.17 26.46 -13.30
CA GLY A 81 11.77 26.82 -13.57
C GLY A 81 10.71 25.84 -13.04
N SER A 82 11.10 24.72 -12.41
CA SER A 82 10.15 23.82 -11.76
C SER A 82 9.53 24.46 -10.51
N LEU A 83 8.19 24.50 -10.47
CA LEU A 83 7.43 24.91 -9.27
C LEU A 83 7.70 24.00 -8.06
N TYR A 84 8.08 22.74 -8.30
CA TYR A 84 8.36 21.77 -7.24
C TYR A 84 9.80 21.79 -6.75
N ARG A 85 10.67 22.66 -7.29
CA ARG A 85 12.08 22.70 -6.92
C ARG A 85 12.28 23.00 -5.43
N ALA A 86 11.50 23.93 -4.88
CA ALA A 86 11.53 24.25 -3.44
C ALA A 86 11.07 23.07 -2.56
N HIS A 87 10.22 22.19 -3.09
CA HIS A 87 9.68 21.03 -2.38
C HIS A 87 10.51 19.74 -2.59
N ALA A 88 11.63 19.82 -3.32
CA ALA A 88 12.51 18.68 -3.59
C ALA A 88 12.93 17.89 -2.32
N PRO A 89 13.27 18.54 -1.18
CA PRO A 89 13.56 17.82 0.06
C PRO A 89 12.38 16.98 0.55
N SER A 90 11.15 17.53 0.51
CA SER A 90 9.93 16.83 0.94
C SER A 90 9.57 15.67 0.01
N ILE A 91 9.78 15.84 -1.31
CA ILE A 91 9.60 14.78 -2.31
C ILE A 91 10.55 13.61 -2.03
N ARG A 92 11.84 13.87 -1.84
CA ARG A 92 12.83 12.83 -1.49
C ARG A 92 12.54 12.19 -0.13
N ALA A 93 12.16 12.98 0.87
CA ALA A 93 11.77 12.46 2.18
C ALA A 93 10.58 11.50 2.06
N ARG A 94 9.58 11.82 1.23
CA ARG A 94 8.45 10.92 0.97
C ARG A 94 8.87 9.63 0.24
N ALA A 95 9.84 9.69 -0.67
CA ALA A 95 10.39 8.49 -1.31
C ALA A 95 11.01 7.51 -0.29
N ARG A 96 11.65 8.04 0.76
CA ARG A 96 12.31 7.28 1.84
C ARG A 96 11.39 6.92 3.01
N MET A 97 10.21 7.51 3.08
CA MET A 97 9.33 7.46 4.26
C MET A 97 9.07 6.02 4.74
N SER A 98 8.83 5.06 3.84
CA SER A 98 8.56 3.68 4.22
C SER A 98 9.74 2.95 4.88
N GLN A 99 10.98 3.41 4.65
CA GLN A 99 12.18 2.81 5.24
C GLN A 99 12.55 3.49 6.57
N ASN A 100 12.20 4.77 6.72
CA ASN A 100 12.52 5.56 7.91
C ASN A 100 11.35 5.65 8.90
N SER A 101 10.30 4.86 8.69
CA SER A 101 9.10 4.86 9.54
C SER A 101 9.34 4.14 10.86
N LYS A 102 8.84 4.71 11.97
CA LYS A 102 8.75 3.99 13.25
C LYS A 102 7.91 2.72 13.06
N GLY A 103 8.50 1.58 13.40
CA GLY A 103 7.87 0.27 13.30
C GLY A 103 7.98 -0.41 11.93
N VAL A 104 8.86 0.06 11.03
CA VAL A 104 9.24 -0.68 9.82
C VAL A 104 9.58 -2.14 10.16
N GLN A 105 9.04 -3.09 9.40
CA GLN A 105 9.24 -4.52 9.64
C GLN A 105 10.18 -5.14 8.60
N PRO A 106 11.03 -6.11 8.99
CA PRO A 106 11.82 -6.88 8.02
C PRO A 106 10.93 -7.60 7.02
N ALA A 107 11.37 -7.68 5.76
CA ALA A 107 10.65 -8.40 4.71
C ALA A 107 10.39 -9.88 5.09
N SER A 108 11.32 -10.53 5.78
CA SER A 108 11.17 -11.90 6.27
C SER A 108 9.99 -12.08 7.23
N GLN A 109 9.81 -11.14 8.16
CA GLN A 109 8.70 -11.16 9.11
C GLN A 109 7.35 -10.98 8.41
N VAL A 110 7.30 -10.07 7.43
CA VAL A 110 6.08 -9.83 6.65
C VAL A 110 5.76 -11.02 5.75
N ALA A 111 6.78 -11.61 5.13
CA ALA A 111 6.65 -12.83 4.33
C ALA A 111 6.14 -14.00 5.17
N ALA A 112 6.67 -14.20 6.39
CA ALA A 112 6.19 -15.23 7.31
C ALA A 112 4.71 -15.03 7.66
N ARG A 113 4.28 -13.79 7.89
CA ARG A 113 2.86 -13.48 8.15
C ARG A 113 1.97 -13.79 6.95
N ILE A 114 2.39 -13.42 5.74
CA ILE A 114 1.65 -13.72 4.51
C ILE A 114 1.59 -15.24 4.29
N ALA A 115 2.71 -15.95 4.47
CA ALA A 115 2.78 -17.41 4.38
C ALA A 115 1.85 -18.09 5.39
N GLY A 116 1.74 -17.57 6.62
CA GLY A 116 0.79 -18.06 7.61
C GLY A 116 -0.67 -17.97 7.14
N VAL A 117 -1.05 -16.86 6.51
CA VAL A 117 -2.40 -16.69 5.93
C VAL A 117 -2.62 -17.65 4.77
N ILE A 118 -1.62 -17.80 3.89
CA ILE A 118 -1.69 -18.75 2.77
C ILE A 118 -1.88 -20.17 3.29
N ASN A 119 -1.00 -20.63 4.19
CA ASN A 119 -1.05 -21.97 4.75
C ASN A 119 -2.39 -22.26 5.44
N ALA A 120 -2.92 -21.29 6.19
CA ALA A 120 -4.22 -21.42 6.83
C ALA A 120 -5.37 -21.52 5.81
N ALA A 121 -5.29 -20.77 4.70
CA ALA A 121 -6.31 -20.74 3.65
C ALA A 121 -6.26 -21.95 2.69
N THR A 122 -5.12 -22.63 2.60
CA THR A 122 -4.93 -23.80 1.73
C THR A 122 -5.00 -25.14 2.46
N ALA A 123 -5.21 -25.13 3.77
CA ALA A 123 -5.35 -26.36 4.54
C ALA A 123 -6.64 -27.14 4.17
N PRO A 124 -6.68 -28.47 4.33
CA PRO A 124 -7.89 -29.25 4.13
C PRO A 124 -9.04 -28.76 5.01
N GLY A 125 -10.20 -28.49 4.42
CA GLY A 125 -11.37 -27.95 5.14
C GLY A 125 -11.22 -26.50 5.61
N ALA A 126 -10.20 -25.77 5.14
CA ALA A 126 -9.98 -24.38 5.49
C ALA A 126 -11.17 -23.48 5.11
N LYS A 127 -11.40 -22.46 5.94
CA LYS A 127 -12.28 -21.35 5.59
C LYS A 127 -11.57 -20.43 4.57
N PRO A 128 -12.31 -19.72 3.72
CA PRO A 128 -11.74 -18.70 2.85
C PRO A 128 -10.90 -17.69 3.64
N PRO A 129 -9.79 -17.19 3.08
CA PRO A 129 -9.01 -16.14 3.71
C PRO A 129 -9.84 -14.87 3.88
N PRO A 130 -9.43 -13.95 4.77
CA PRO A 130 -10.05 -12.63 4.81
C PRO A 130 -9.90 -11.94 3.44
N ALA A 131 -10.88 -11.11 3.06
CA ALA A 131 -10.83 -10.35 1.79
C ALA A 131 -9.55 -9.49 1.69
N TRP A 132 -9.12 -8.95 2.82
CA TRP A 132 -7.85 -8.26 2.97
C TRP A 132 -7.38 -8.32 4.43
N PHE A 133 -6.09 -8.10 4.66
CA PHE A 133 -5.54 -7.99 6.00
C PHE A 133 -4.38 -7.00 6.05
N LEU A 134 -4.20 -6.35 7.20
CA LEU A 134 -3.08 -5.45 7.43
C LEU A 134 -1.80 -6.26 7.66
N ALA A 135 -0.73 -5.86 6.98
CA ALA A 135 0.60 -6.43 7.17
C ALA A 135 1.63 -5.31 7.32
N ALA A 136 2.73 -5.60 8.01
CA ALA A 136 3.85 -4.67 8.21
C ALA A 136 3.57 -3.44 9.10
N GLY A 137 4.63 -2.65 9.27
CA GLY A 137 4.72 -1.53 10.20
C GLY A 137 3.74 -0.39 9.94
N GLY A 138 3.07 0.11 10.98
CA GLY A 138 2.25 1.32 10.90
C GLY A 138 0.96 1.21 10.07
N ALA A 139 0.68 0.05 9.47
CA ALA A 139 -0.45 -0.15 8.58
C ALA A 139 -1.79 0.15 9.27
N LEU A 140 -1.98 -0.27 10.53
CA LEU A 140 -3.21 0.01 11.28
C LEU A 140 -3.43 1.51 11.50
N LYS A 141 -2.39 2.23 11.96
CA LYS A 141 -2.48 3.68 12.20
C LYS A 141 -2.84 4.44 10.91
N LEU A 142 -2.15 4.13 9.81
CA LEU A 142 -2.38 4.81 8.53
C LEU A 142 -3.73 4.44 7.91
N TRP A 143 -4.20 3.22 8.12
CA TRP A 143 -5.54 2.81 7.71
C TRP A 143 -6.63 3.56 8.48
N VAL A 144 -6.53 3.65 9.82
CA VAL A 144 -7.45 4.44 10.66
C VAL A 144 -7.43 5.90 10.24
N LEU A 145 -6.26 6.49 10.01
CA LEU A 145 -6.15 7.87 9.57
C LEU A 145 -6.78 8.09 8.19
N GLY A 146 -6.63 7.14 7.26
CA GLY A 146 -7.29 7.20 5.95
C GLY A 146 -8.82 7.14 6.05
N LEU A 147 -9.36 6.33 6.97
CA LEU A 147 -10.79 6.32 7.27
C LEU A 147 -11.25 7.65 7.86
N LEU A 148 -10.52 8.18 8.84
CA LEU A 148 -10.82 9.48 9.44
C LEU A 148 -10.77 10.60 8.41
N GLN A 149 -9.81 10.59 7.47
CA GLN A 149 -9.78 11.58 6.39
C GLN A 149 -11.03 11.51 5.52
N LYS A 150 -11.52 10.31 5.19
CA LYS A 150 -12.76 10.17 4.39
C LYS A 150 -14.00 10.69 5.13
N VAL A 151 -14.03 10.58 6.45
CA VAL A 151 -15.16 11.02 7.29
C VAL A 151 -15.07 12.51 7.62
N LEU A 152 -13.90 12.99 8.05
CA LEU A 152 -13.65 14.36 8.46
C LEU A 152 -13.37 15.30 7.28
N GLY A 153 -13.20 14.75 6.07
CA GLY A 153 -12.94 15.49 4.85
C GLY A 153 -11.71 16.38 4.97
N ARG A 154 -11.87 17.66 4.60
CA ARG A 154 -10.79 18.65 4.53
C ARG A 154 -10.21 19.05 5.89
N ALA A 155 -10.83 18.65 7.00
CA ALA A 155 -10.36 19.00 8.34
C ALA A 155 -8.93 18.49 8.62
N LEU A 156 -8.47 17.44 7.91
CA LEU A 156 -7.12 16.90 8.04
C LEU A 156 -6.16 17.40 6.97
N ASP A 157 -6.63 18.13 5.94
CA ASP A 157 -5.82 18.46 4.77
C ASP A 157 -4.64 19.36 5.13
N SER A 158 -4.82 20.37 5.97
CA SER A 158 -3.73 21.26 6.41
C SER A 158 -2.65 20.52 7.19
N THR A 159 -3.05 19.58 8.03
CA THR A 159 -2.13 18.77 8.84
C THR A 159 -1.36 17.79 7.96
N ILE A 160 -2.05 17.14 7.01
CA ILE A 160 -1.42 16.24 6.04
C ILE A 160 -0.51 17.04 5.11
N ALA A 161 -0.93 18.19 4.59
CA ALA A 161 -0.12 19.04 3.71
C ALA A 161 1.15 19.56 4.43
N GLY A 162 1.01 20.01 5.68
CA GLY A 162 2.12 20.51 6.48
C GLY A 162 3.22 19.47 6.74
N GLN A 163 2.85 18.19 6.96
CA GLN A 163 3.82 17.09 7.09
C GLN A 163 4.67 16.87 5.83
N PHE A 164 4.25 17.41 4.68
CA PHE A 164 4.88 17.27 3.38
C PHE A 164 5.44 18.60 2.85
N GLY A 165 5.51 19.62 3.69
CA GLY A 165 6.02 20.95 3.32
C GLY A 165 5.18 21.65 2.26
N LEU A 166 3.85 21.49 2.34
CA LEU A 166 2.85 22.17 1.51
C LEU A 166 2.01 23.17 2.31
N ALA A 167 2.49 23.58 3.50
CA ALA A 167 1.86 24.58 4.34
C ALA A 167 2.40 25.98 4.02
#